data_AF-A0A6J6Z3Z1-F1
#
_entry.id   AF-A0A6J6Z3Z1-F1
#
_cell.length_a   1.000
_cell.length_b   1.000
_cell.length_c   1.000
_cell.angle_alpha   90.00
_cell.angle_beta   90.00
_cell.angle_gamma   90.00
#
_symmetry.space_group_name_H-M   'P 1'
#
loop_
_entity.id
_entity.type
_entity.pdbx_description
1 polymer ?
#
loop_
_entity_poly.entity_id
_entity_poly.type
_entity_poly.pdbx_seq_one_letter_code
_entity_poly.pdbx_strand_id
1 'polypeptide(L)'
;MRELTGLETEALQAKRLLASLDRFRGREESPKPPMQDSARRWLNETYMPIVAMIPENLRGRIEEAQFFHEVLEHRWYLSEREGHDVGLTFAAQSYIEDVLPFRRDSGVDVGAQA
;
A
#
# COMPACT_ATOMS: atom_id res chain seq x y z
N MET A 1 -4.70 -17.16 19.54
CA MET A 1 -4.23 -15.76 19.52
C MET A 1 -3.86 -15.28 18.11
N ARG A 2 -3.29 -16.13 17.23
CA ARG A 2 -2.96 -15.75 15.84
C ARG A 2 -4.17 -15.39 14.94
N GLU A 3 -5.32 -16.04 15.15
CA GLU A 3 -6.53 -15.84 14.32
C GLU A 3 -7.19 -14.46 14.55
N LEU A 4 -7.26 -14.03 15.82
CA LEU A 4 -7.73 -12.68 16.18
C LEU A 4 -6.79 -11.61 15.61
N THR A 5 -5.48 -11.74 15.84
CA THR A 5 -4.51 -10.75 15.36
C THR A 5 -4.44 -10.67 13.83
N GLY A 6 -4.63 -11.79 13.11
CA GLY A 6 -4.63 -11.82 11.64
C GLY A 6 -5.84 -11.10 11.05
N LEU A 7 -7.04 -11.46 11.50
CA LEU A 7 -8.30 -10.83 11.05
C LEU A 7 -8.35 -9.34 11.41
N GLU A 8 -7.89 -8.98 12.61
CA GLU A 8 -7.78 -7.59 13.03
C GLU A 8 -6.80 -6.80 12.14
N THR A 9 -5.69 -7.42 11.75
CA THR A 9 -4.68 -6.82 10.85
C THR A 9 -5.25 -6.59 9.45
N GLU A 10 -5.93 -7.57 8.87
CA GLU A 10 -6.57 -7.42 7.55
C GLU A 10 -7.67 -6.34 7.57
N ALA A 11 -8.48 -6.29 8.64
CA ALA A 11 -9.49 -5.24 8.80
C ALA A 11 -8.86 -3.84 8.89
N LEU A 12 -7.71 -3.70 9.57
CA LEU A 12 -6.96 -2.45 9.63
C LEU A 12 -6.35 -2.08 8.28
N GLN A 13 -5.87 -3.05 7.51
CA GLN A 13 -5.39 -2.82 6.13
C GLN A 13 -6.51 -2.31 5.24
N ALA A 14 -7.67 -2.99 5.23
CA ALA A 14 -8.83 -2.57 4.45
C ALA A 14 -9.26 -1.13 4.80
N LYS A 15 -9.33 -0.81 6.10
CA LYS A 15 -9.61 0.57 6.56
C LYS A 15 -8.58 1.58 6.05
N ARG A 16 -7.29 1.23 6.05
CA ARG A 16 -6.21 2.12 5.58
C ARG A 16 -6.28 2.36 4.07
N LEU A 17 -6.60 1.33 3.28
CA LEU A 17 -6.81 1.46 1.84
C LEU A 17 -8.03 2.34 1.54
N LEU A 18 -9.15 2.13 2.23
CA LEU A 18 -10.34 2.98 2.11
C LEU A 18 -10.04 4.44 2.47
N ALA A 19 -9.29 4.70 3.54
CA ALA A 19 -8.88 6.06 3.89
C ALA A 19 -7.97 6.71 2.82
N SER A 20 -7.16 5.92 2.11
CA SER A 20 -6.37 6.40 0.96
C SER A 20 -7.27 6.81 -0.20
N LEU A 21 -8.26 5.98 -0.54
CA LEU A 21 -9.27 6.28 -1.55
C LEU A 21 -10.10 7.53 -1.19
N ASP A 22 -10.54 7.66 0.06
CA ASP A 22 -11.30 8.83 0.52
C ASP A 22 -10.49 10.12 0.37
N ARG A 23 -9.19 10.10 0.68
CA ARG A 23 -8.29 11.25 0.45
C ARG A 23 -8.09 11.56 -1.03
N PHE A 24 -8.01 10.54 -1.89
CA PHE A 24 -7.95 10.72 -3.34
C PHE A 24 -9.23 11.39 -3.84
N ARG A 25 -10.39 10.83 -3.52
CA ARG A 25 -11.72 11.37 -3.85
C ARG A 25 -11.99 12.74 -3.20
N GLY A 26 -11.30 13.05 -2.09
CA GLY A 26 -11.33 14.36 -1.44
C GLY A 26 -10.79 15.50 -2.32
N ARG A 27 -9.90 15.18 -3.26
CA ARG A 27 -9.25 16.13 -4.17
C ARG A 27 -9.96 16.27 -5.52
N GLU A 28 -10.95 15.44 -5.79
CA GLU A 28 -11.73 15.52 -7.03
C GLU A 28 -12.67 16.73 -7.04
N GLU A 29 -12.85 17.31 -8.23
CA GLU A 29 -13.77 18.42 -8.46
C GLU A 29 -15.23 18.03 -8.21
N SER A 30 -16.06 19.03 -7.91
CA SER A 30 -17.50 18.85 -7.72
C SER A 30 -18.26 19.14 -9.01
N PRO A 31 -19.27 18.33 -9.38
CA PRO A 31 -19.77 17.17 -8.64
C PRO A 31 -18.81 15.97 -8.72
N LYS A 32 -18.66 15.25 -7.60
CA LYS A 32 -17.76 14.09 -7.56
C LYS A 32 -18.26 12.99 -8.49
N PRO A 33 -17.35 12.27 -9.19
CA PRO A 33 -17.72 11.09 -9.98
C PRO A 33 -18.44 10.02 -9.14
N PRO A 34 -19.07 9.02 -9.76
CA PRO A 34 -19.52 7.82 -9.05
C PRO A 34 -18.38 7.18 -8.25
N MET A 35 -18.70 6.58 -7.09
CA MET A 35 -17.69 5.97 -6.21
C MET A 35 -16.81 4.94 -6.94
N GLN A 36 -17.42 4.13 -7.82
CA GLN A 36 -16.72 3.12 -8.60
C GLN A 36 -15.68 3.72 -9.56
N ASP A 37 -15.99 4.87 -10.16
CA ASP A 37 -15.06 5.56 -11.06
C ASP A 37 -13.87 6.14 -10.29
N SER A 38 -14.12 6.79 -9.14
CA SER A 38 -13.03 7.27 -8.28
C SER A 38 -12.16 6.14 -7.74
N ALA A 39 -12.77 4.99 -7.39
CA ALA A 39 -12.02 3.81 -6.95
C ALA A 39 -11.13 3.26 -8.07
N ARG A 40 -11.66 3.13 -9.30
CA ARG A 40 -10.89 2.70 -10.47
C ARG A 40 -9.75 3.67 -10.78
N ARG A 41 -10.00 4.98 -10.69
CA ARG A 41 -8.97 6.00 -10.89
C ARG A 41 -7.90 5.94 -9.82
N TRP A 42 -8.28 5.87 -8.54
CA TRP A 42 -7.34 5.70 -7.45
C TRP A 42 -6.47 4.45 -7.61
N LEU A 43 -7.07 3.32 -8.03
CA LEU A 43 -6.32 2.11 -8.32
C LEU A 43 -5.24 2.36 -9.39
N ASN A 44 -5.60 2.97 -10.51
CA ASN A 44 -4.68 3.19 -11.64
C ASN A 44 -3.68 4.32 -11.41
N GLU A 45 -4.07 5.38 -10.69
CA GLU A 45 -3.28 6.60 -10.53
C GLU A 45 -2.44 6.61 -9.24
N THR A 46 -2.81 5.81 -8.23
CA THR A 46 -2.13 5.80 -6.92
C THR A 46 -1.67 4.41 -6.51
N TYR A 47 -2.53 3.39 -6.57
CA TYR A 47 -2.18 2.08 -6.03
C TYR A 47 -1.23 1.32 -6.97
N MET A 48 -1.62 1.10 -8.22
CA MET A 48 -0.87 0.37 -9.24
C MET A 48 0.54 0.93 -9.49
N PRO A 49 0.74 2.27 -9.62
CA PRO A 49 2.07 2.81 -9.83
C PRO A 49 3.02 2.55 -8.67
N ILE A 50 2.51 2.44 -7.44
CA ILE A 50 3.32 2.21 -6.24
C ILE A 50 3.68 0.73 -6.10
N VAL A 51 2.72 -0.18 -6.25
CA VAL A 51 3.01 -1.63 -6.18
C VAL A 51 3.89 -2.09 -7.35
N ALA A 52 3.78 -1.45 -8.52
CA ALA A 52 4.63 -1.73 -9.68
C ALA A 52 6.11 -1.35 -9.46
N MET A 53 6.44 -0.58 -8.41
CA MET A 53 7.82 -0.26 -8.06
C MET A 53 8.56 -1.45 -7.45
N ILE A 54 7.85 -2.50 -7.00
CA ILE A 54 8.48 -3.70 -6.46
C ILE A 54 9.34 -4.35 -7.55
N PRO A 55 10.67 -4.46 -7.33
CA PRO A 55 11.56 -5.04 -8.33
C PRO A 55 11.30 -6.54 -8.46
N GLU A 56 11.56 -7.08 -9.66
CA GLU A 56 11.18 -8.46 -10.01
C GLU A 56 11.74 -9.51 -9.03
N ASN A 57 12.95 -9.30 -8.53
CA ASN A 57 13.61 -10.19 -7.56
C ASN A 57 13.01 -10.16 -6.14
N LEU A 58 12.13 -9.19 -5.84
CA LEU A 58 11.43 -9.07 -4.56
C LEU A 58 9.91 -9.32 -4.68
N ARG A 59 9.40 -9.56 -5.90
CA ARG A 59 7.99 -9.97 -6.09
C ARG A 59 7.73 -11.29 -5.36
N GLY A 60 6.53 -11.43 -4.79
CA GLY A 60 6.13 -12.61 -4.01
C GLY A 60 6.65 -12.65 -2.57
N ARG A 61 7.56 -11.74 -2.17
CA ARG A 61 7.98 -11.64 -0.75
C ARG A 61 6.91 -11.04 0.16
N ILE A 62 6.02 -10.25 -0.44
CA ILE A 62 4.97 -9.47 0.20
C ILE A 62 3.77 -9.38 -0.74
N GLU A 63 2.57 -9.47 -0.18
CA GLU A 63 1.32 -9.19 -0.91
C GLU A 63 1.24 -7.71 -1.26
N GLU A 64 0.71 -7.38 -2.45
CA GLU A 64 0.65 -5.99 -2.94
C GLU A 64 -0.11 -5.06 -2.00
N ALA A 65 -1.21 -5.55 -1.41
CA ALA A 65 -2.02 -4.79 -0.47
C ALA A 65 -1.26 -4.51 0.85
N GLN A 66 -0.50 -5.50 1.32
CA GLN A 66 0.36 -5.36 2.50
C GLN A 66 1.49 -4.37 2.22
N PHE A 67 2.13 -4.46 1.04
CA PHE A 67 3.17 -3.52 0.62
C PHE A 67 2.65 -2.09 0.61
N PHE A 68 1.52 -1.85 -0.06
CA PHE A 68 0.93 -0.51 -0.13
C PHE A 68 0.55 0.01 1.27
N HIS A 69 -0.01 -0.84 2.12
CA HIS A 69 -0.32 -0.49 3.51
C HIS A 69 0.91 -0.05 4.29
N GLU A 70 2.03 -0.79 4.18
CA GLU A 70 3.25 -0.46 4.90
C GLU A 70 3.98 0.74 4.34
N VAL A 71 3.93 0.96 3.02
CA VAL A 71 4.42 2.19 2.41
C VAL A 71 3.68 3.42 2.95
N LEU A 72 2.36 3.33 3.19
CA LEU A 72 1.61 4.43 3.82
C LEU A 72 2.08 4.72 5.25
N GLU A 73 2.43 3.68 6.02
CA GLU A 73 2.97 3.84 7.38
C GLU A 73 4.39 4.40 7.36
N HIS A 74 5.25 3.85 6.48
CA HIS A 74 6.61 4.31 6.28
C HIS A 74 6.65 5.78 5.85
N ARG A 75 5.74 6.19 4.96
CA ARG A 75 5.58 7.61 4.59
C ARG A 75 5.30 8.49 5.80
N TRP A 76 4.40 8.08 6.68
CA TRP A 76 4.10 8.85 7.89
C TRP A 76 5.36 8.98 8.75
N TYR A 77 6.04 7.87 9.04
CA TYR A 77 7.28 7.87 9.81
C TYR A 77 8.37 8.77 9.20
N LEU A 78 8.60 8.67 7.89
CA LEU A 78 9.56 9.51 7.17
C LEU A 78 9.15 10.98 7.21
N SER A 79 7.87 11.29 7.05
CA SER A 79 7.39 12.67 7.08
C SER A 79 7.53 13.31 8.47
N GLU A 80 7.31 12.54 9.54
CA GLU A 80 7.57 12.98 10.91
C GLU A 80 9.07 13.27 11.11
N ARG A 81 9.94 12.43 10.54
CA ARG A 81 11.40 12.58 10.66
C ARG A 81 11.94 13.79 9.88
N GLU A 82 11.47 13.99 8.65
CA GLU A 82 11.94 15.08 7.77
C GLU A 82 11.19 16.40 8.03
N GLY A 83 10.11 16.39 8.81
CA GLY A 83 9.31 17.57 9.15
C GLY A 83 8.40 18.06 8.03
N HIS A 84 8.25 17.30 6.94
CA HIS A 84 7.34 17.59 5.83
C HIS A 84 6.88 16.30 5.14
N ASP A 85 5.80 16.36 4.36
CA ASP A 85 5.36 15.23 3.55
C ASP A 85 6.43 14.86 2.51
N VAL A 86 6.95 13.63 2.58
CA VAL A 86 7.96 13.12 1.64
C VAL A 86 7.34 12.57 0.35
N GLY A 87 6.03 12.37 0.32
CA GLY A 87 5.32 11.80 -0.82
C GLY A 87 5.39 10.27 -0.90
N LEU A 88 4.46 9.69 -1.65
CA LEU A 88 4.24 8.24 -1.67
C LEU A 88 5.32 7.49 -2.46
N THR A 89 5.78 8.05 -3.57
CA THR A 89 6.84 7.46 -4.40
C THR A 89 8.17 7.37 -3.66
N PHE A 90 8.57 8.44 -2.95
CA PHE A 90 9.79 8.42 -2.14
C PHE A 90 9.70 7.39 -1.01
N ALA A 91 8.58 7.35 -0.30
CA ALA A 91 8.36 6.37 0.75
C ALA A 91 8.40 4.93 0.21
N ALA A 92 7.85 4.68 -0.98
CA ALA A 92 7.92 3.37 -1.62
C ALA A 92 9.36 2.97 -1.96
N GLN A 93 10.17 3.89 -2.49
CA GLN A 93 11.59 3.63 -2.79
C GLN A 93 12.37 3.29 -1.51
N SER A 94 12.30 4.14 -0.49
CA SER A 94 12.98 3.88 0.79
C SER A 94 12.51 2.56 1.42
N TYR A 95 11.22 2.24 1.35
CA TYR A 95 10.72 0.97 1.87
C TYR A 95 11.31 -0.24 1.10
N ILE A 96 11.38 -0.17 -0.23
CA ILE A 96 11.95 -1.21 -1.09
C ILE A 96 13.44 -1.42 -0.81
N GLU A 97 14.16 -0.35 -0.50
CA GLU A 97 15.61 -0.40 -0.23
C GLU A 97 15.91 -0.86 1.20
N ASP A 98 15.20 -0.33 2.19
CA ASP A 98 15.57 -0.44 3.60
C ASP A 98 14.82 -1.55 4.35
N VAL A 99 13.63 -1.95 3.87
CA VAL A 99 12.72 -2.85 4.62
C VAL A 99 12.46 -4.14 3.86
N LEU A 100 12.00 -4.04 2.61
CA LEU A 100 11.55 -5.18 1.82
C LEU A 100 12.60 -6.31 1.67
N PRO A 101 13.91 -6.06 1.49
CA PRO A 101 14.91 -7.10 1.32
C PRO A 101 15.13 -7.95 2.57
N PHE A 102 14.88 -7.36 3.76
CA PHE A 102 15.05 -8.03 5.05
C PHE A 102 13.76 -8.68 5.55
N ARG A 103 12.65 -8.47 4.84
CA ARG A 103 11.39 -9.12 5.15
C ARG A 103 11.56 -10.62 4.93
N ARG A 104 11.29 -11.40 5.97
CA ARG A 104 11.12 -12.85 5.83
C ARG A 104 9.88 -13.06 4.98
N ASP A 105 10.00 -13.89 3.94
CA ASP A 105 8.91 -14.21 3.02
C ASP A 105 7.63 -14.40 3.82
N SER A 106 6.65 -13.51 3.60
CA SER A 106 5.41 -13.53 4.36
C SER A 106 4.51 -14.64 3.82
N GLY A 107 5.00 -15.87 3.80
CA GLY A 107 4.24 -17.11 3.66
C GLY A 107 3.11 -17.09 2.63
N VAL A 108 3.31 -16.47 1.47
CA VAL A 108 2.44 -16.73 0.34
C VAL A 108 2.91 -18.04 -0.26
N ASP A 109 2.18 -19.10 0.08
CA ASP A 109 2.20 -20.31 -0.72
C ASP A 109 1.81 -19.85 -2.13
N VAL A 110 2.81 -19.70 -3.00
CA VAL A 110 2.56 -19.56 -4.44
C VAL A 110 2.03 -20.93 -4.85
N GLY A 111 0.74 -21.12 -4.57
CA GLY A 111 -0.04 -22.25 -4.97
C GLY A 111 0.04 -22.34 -6.48
N ALA A 112 0.67 -23.43 -6.91
CA ALA A 112 0.51 -24.11 -8.18
C ALA A 112 -0.45 -23.42 -9.16
N GLN A 113 0.10 -22.97 -10.27
CA GLN A 113 -0.63 -22.99 -11.54
C GLN A 113 0.16 -23.84 -12.52
N ALA A 114 -0.62 -24.70 -13.17
CA ALA A 114 -0.28 -25.95 -13.86
C ALA A 114 0.52 -25.79 -15.15
#